data_AF-A0A6B1G8Q6-F1
#
_entry.id   AF-A0A6B1G8Q6-F1
#
_cell.length_a   1.000
_cell.length_b   1.000
_cell.length_c   1.000
_cell.angle_alpha   90.00
_cell.angle_beta   90.00
_cell.angle_gamma   90.00
#
_symmetry.space_group_name_H-M   'P 1'
#
loop_
_entity.id
_entity.type
_entity.pdbx_description
1 polymer ?
#
loop_
_entity_poly.entity_id
_entity_poly.type
_entity_poly.pdbx_seq_one_letter_code
_entity_poly.pdbx_strand_id
1 'polypeptide(L)'
;MLSVSDRPAEDIVCLVDPTCYVSHLSAMQRWGLTDRTPRALALTRPDRKTATAALHAHMNEAMDTAENNFYPLTLVQHPRRVRRRDVTIYESKTAGAFMTNRGTDIRLSTVGQTFLDMLQRPDLCGGMSHVLDVWAEHAPTFLDEIASTIDQTPKALIKSRAGYILEERLGLHHPCIERWKAFGQRGGSRKLDPTRDFAPVFSETWMISLNV
;
A
#
# COMPACT_ATOMS: atom_id res chain seq x y z
N MET A 1 34.95 -7.33 -19.72
CA MET A 1 33.83 -7.57 -18.79
C MET A 1 32.89 -6.37 -18.88
N LEU A 2 31.70 -6.54 -19.46
CA LEU A 2 30.65 -5.53 -19.35
C LEU A 2 30.24 -5.47 -17.87
N SER A 3 30.45 -4.33 -17.20
CA SER A 3 29.95 -4.15 -15.85
C SER A 3 28.43 -4.22 -15.91
N VAL A 4 27.82 -5.20 -15.25
CA VAL A 4 26.39 -5.17 -14.98
C VAL A 4 26.12 -3.85 -14.26
N SER A 5 25.27 -2.99 -14.83
CA SER A 5 24.93 -1.72 -14.17
C SER A 5 24.38 -2.02 -12.77
N ASP A 6 24.84 -1.26 -11.78
CA ASP A 6 24.41 -1.48 -10.41
C ASP A 6 22.93 -1.10 -10.28
N ARG A 7 22.06 -2.11 -10.13
CA ARG A 7 20.61 -1.91 -9.96
C ARG A 7 20.29 -1.62 -8.49
N PRO A 8 19.36 -0.68 -8.20
CA PRO A 8 18.98 -0.37 -6.82
C PRO A 8 18.27 -1.56 -6.16
N ALA A 9 18.16 -1.52 -4.82
CA ALA A 9 17.61 -2.63 -4.02
C ALA A 9 16.19 -3.01 -4.48
N GLU A 10 15.33 -2.03 -4.73
CA GLU A 10 13.95 -2.24 -5.18
C GLU A 10 13.84 -2.92 -6.54
N ASP A 11 14.78 -2.63 -7.44
CA ASP A 11 14.80 -3.21 -8.78
C ASP A 11 15.22 -4.68 -8.70
N ILE A 12 16.25 -4.99 -7.89
CA ILE A 12 16.68 -6.38 -7.64
C ILE A 12 15.59 -7.18 -6.94
N VAL A 13 14.94 -6.62 -5.92
CA VAL A 13 13.87 -7.32 -5.19
C VAL A 13 12.69 -7.60 -6.13
N CYS A 14 12.24 -6.62 -6.90
CA CYS A 14 11.11 -6.83 -7.80
C CYS A 14 11.46 -7.72 -9.00
N LEU A 15 12.71 -7.70 -9.47
CA LEU A 15 13.20 -8.64 -10.49
C LEU A 15 13.11 -10.09 -10.00
N VAL A 16 13.61 -10.36 -8.79
CA VAL A 16 13.68 -11.74 -8.26
C VAL A 16 12.33 -12.24 -7.77
N ASP A 17 11.51 -11.36 -7.17
CA ASP A 17 10.19 -11.71 -6.64
C ASP A 17 9.08 -10.98 -7.41
N PRO A 18 8.47 -11.64 -8.42
CA PRO A 18 7.45 -11.03 -9.27
C PRO A 18 6.14 -10.71 -8.53
N THR A 19 5.99 -11.17 -7.28
CA THR A 19 4.74 -11.02 -6.51
C THR A 19 4.71 -9.79 -5.61
N CYS A 20 5.84 -9.12 -5.43
CA CYS A 20 5.96 -7.97 -4.53
C CYS A 20 6.05 -6.63 -5.27
N TYR A 21 5.72 -5.55 -4.57
CA TYR A 21 5.86 -4.17 -5.05
C TYR A 21 6.30 -3.23 -3.91
N VAL A 22 6.97 -2.14 -4.26
CA VAL A 22 7.39 -1.06 -3.35
C VAL A 22 6.17 -0.31 -2.83
N SER A 23 6.05 -0.18 -1.50
CA SER A 23 4.85 0.34 -0.85
C SER A 23 5.16 1.19 0.39
N HIS A 24 4.10 1.66 1.06
CA HIS A 24 4.17 2.41 2.33
C HIS A 24 5.19 3.57 2.28
N LEU A 25 6.00 3.76 3.33
CA LEU A 25 6.96 4.87 3.41
C LEU A 25 7.96 4.91 2.23
N SER A 26 8.32 3.75 1.67
CA SER A 26 9.18 3.72 0.47
C SER A 26 8.48 4.25 -0.77
N ALA A 27 7.19 3.96 -0.94
CA ALA A 27 6.40 4.54 -2.02
C ALA A 27 6.08 6.02 -1.78
N MET A 28 5.80 6.42 -0.54
CA MET A 28 5.61 7.83 -0.18
C MET A 28 6.81 8.67 -0.61
N GLN A 29 8.03 8.20 -0.31
CA GLN A 29 9.25 8.88 -0.73
C GLN A 29 9.37 8.96 -2.26
N ARG A 30 9.03 7.88 -2.98
CA ARG A 30 9.08 7.86 -4.45
C ARG A 30 8.11 8.82 -5.10
N TRP A 31 6.94 9.02 -4.50
CA TRP A 31 5.92 9.97 -4.94
C TRP A 31 6.19 11.41 -4.46
N GLY A 32 7.22 11.64 -3.64
CA GLY A 32 7.51 12.95 -3.07
C GLY A 32 6.49 13.39 -2.01
N LEU A 33 5.79 12.45 -1.39
CA LEU A 33 4.75 12.71 -0.37
C LEU A 33 5.33 12.90 1.04
N THR A 34 6.63 12.73 1.22
CA THR A 34 7.27 12.80 2.53
C THR A 34 8.76 13.13 2.38
N ASP A 35 9.28 13.89 3.34
CA ASP A 35 10.70 14.13 3.54
C ASP A 35 11.38 13.04 4.39
N ARG A 36 10.58 12.15 5.00
CA ARG A 36 11.10 11.07 5.84
C ARG A 36 11.81 10.04 4.99
N THR A 37 13.06 9.79 5.35
CA THR A 37 13.87 8.75 4.68
C THR A 37 13.57 7.37 5.29
N PRO A 38 13.03 6.41 4.52
CA PRO A 38 12.78 5.06 5.00
C PRO A 38 14.09 4.35 5.32
N ARG A 39 14.24 3.87 6.56
CA ARG A 39 15.42 3.07 6.97
C ARG A 39 15.49 1.72 6.25
N ALA A 40 14.34 1.14 5.94
CA ALA A 40 14.20 -0.10 5.19
C ALA A 40 13.42 0.14 3.90
N LEU A 41 13.68 -0.70 2.89
CA LEU A 41 12.82 -0.84 1.72
C LEU A 41 11.54 -1.57 2.15
N ALA A 42 10.42 -0.84 2.13
CA ALA A 42 9.11 -1.38 2.43
C ALA A 42 8.47 -1.94 1.15
N LEU A 43 8.02 -3.20 1.24
CA LEU A 43 7.37 -3.92 0.17
C LEU A 43 6.06 -4.49 0.67
N THR A 44 5.11 -4.65 -0.24
CA THR A 44 3.91 -5.45 0.00
C THR A 44 3.93 -6.66 -0.93
N ARG A 45 3.50 -7.80 -0.41
CA ARG A 45 3.15 -8.98 -1.22
C ARG A 45 1.79 -9.54 -0.80
N PRO A 46 1.11 -10.27 -1.70
CA PRO A 46 -0.05 -11.07 -1.32
C PRO A 46 0.28 -12.09 -0.23
N ASP A 47 -0.74 -12.62 0.43
CA ASP A 47 -0.54 -13.74 1.35
C ASP A 47 0.14 -14.93 0.65
N ARG A 48 0.82 -15.78 1.43
CA ARG A 48 1.62 -16.89 0.89
C ARG A 48 0.84 -17.75 -0.12
N LYS A 49 -0.44 -18.01 0.14
CA LYS A 49 -1.32 -18.79 -0.74
C LYS A 49 -1.49 -18.10 -2.10
N THR A 50 -1.87 -16.83 -2.10
CA THR A 50 -2.09 -16.05 -3.32
C THR A 50 -0.79 -15.83 -4.09
N ALA A 51 0.31 -15.52 -3.39
CA ALA A 51 1.62 -15.33 -4.00
C ALA A 51 2.13 -16.61 -4.68
N THR A 52 1.97 -17.78 -4.04
CA THR A 52 2.33 -19.07 -4.64
C THR A 52 1.49 -19.36 -5.88
N ALA A 53 0.18 -19.13 -5.83
CA ALA A 53 -0.69 -19.29 -6.99
C ALA A 53 -0.30 -18.36 -8.15
N ALA A 54 0.08 -17.10 -7.86
CA ALA A 54 0.55 -16.15 -8.87
C ALA A 54 1.87 -16.60 -9.51
N LEU A 55 2.82 -17.16 -8.73
CA LEU A 55 4.07 -17.71 -9.26
C LEU A 55 3.82 -18.91 -10.18
N HIS A 56 2.90 -19.80 -9.81
CA HIS A 56 2.51 -20.93 -10.63
C HIS A 56 1.87 -20.46 -11.95
N ALA A 57 0.97 -19.48 -11.89
CA ALA A 57 0.35 -18.91 -13.08
C ALA A 57 1.38 -18.25 -14.02
N HIS A 58 2.29 -17.44 -13.46
CA HIS A 58 3.37 -16.81 -14.20
C HIS A 58 4.29 -17.85 -14.89
N MET A 59 4.61 -18.94 -14.19
CA MET A 59 5.42 -20.00 -14.76
C MET A 59 4.71 -20.77 -15.87
N ASN A 60 3.41 -21.04 -15.71
CA ASN A 60 2.60 -21.71 -16.74
C ASN A 60 2.39 -20.83 -17.99
N GLU A 61 2.44 -19.51 -17.85
CA GLU A 61 2.41 -18.60 -18.99
C GLU A 61 3.76 -18.55 -19.72
N ALA A 62 4.87 -18.63 -18.96
CA ALA A 62 6.21 -18.59 -19.51
C ALA A 62 6.68 -19.91 -20.14
N MET A 63 6.16 -21.05 -19.65
CA MET A 63 6.45 -22.37 -20.22
C MET A 63 5.28 -22.85 -21.07
N ASP A 64 5.55 -23.29 -22.30
CA ASP A 64 4.54 -23.97 -23.09
C ASP A 64 4.11 -25.25 -22.35
N THR A 65 2.81 -25.42 -22.17
CA THR A 65 2.15 -26.35 -21.22
C THR A 65 2.52 -27.84 -21.36
N ALA A 66 3.33 -28.19 -22.36
CA ALA A 66 3.76 -29.55 -22.69
C ALA A 66 4.96 -30.06 -21.86
N GLU A 67 5.71 -29.20 -21.17
CA GLU A 67 6.89 -29.64 -20.41
C GLU A 67 6.57 -29.85 -18.92
N ASN A 68 6.85 -31.07 -18.42
CA ASN A 68 6.88 -31.34 -16.99
C ASN A 68 7.93 -30.44 -16.34
N ASN A 69 7.47 -29.51 -15.51
CA ASN A 69 8.33 -28.54 -14.87
C ASN A 69 9.10 -29.16 -13.70
N PHE A 70 10.40 -29.37 -13.88
CA PHE A 70 11.29 -29.89 -12.84
C PHE A 70 11.78 -28.84 -11.83
N TYR A 71 11.54 -27.54 -12.08
CA TYR A 71 12.06 -26.43 -11.28
C TYR A 71 10.98 -25.36 -11.01
N PRO A 72 9.94 -25.65 -10.20
CA PRO A 72 8.86 -24.70 -9.96
C PRO A 72 9.38 -23.40 -9.32
N LEU A 73 8.80 -22.27 -9.74
CA LEU A 73 9.01 -21.00 -9.04
C LEU A 73 8.50 -21.14 -7.60
N THR A 74 9.37 -20.81 -6.65
CA THR A 74 9.04 -20.83 -5.23
C THR A 74 8.98 -19.41 -4.69
N LEU A 75 8.23 -19.23 -3.60
CA LEU A 75 8.14 -17.94 -2.94
C LEU A 75 9.53 -17.47 -2.49
N VAL A 76 9.93 -16.30 -2.96
CA VAL A 76 11.24 -15.74 -2.66
C VAL A 76 11.35 -15.41 -1.17
N GLN A 77 12.41 -15.94 -0.56
CA GLN A 77 12.86 -15.54 0.76
C GLN A 77 13.97 -14.51 0.60
N HIS A 78 13.59 -13.23 0.61
CA HIS A 78 14.57 -12.16 0.50
C HIS A 78 15.53 -12.18 1.69
N PRO A 79 16.84 -11.96 1.47
CA PRO A 79 17.75 -11.74 2.58
C PRO A 79 17.34 -10.48 3.34
N ARG A 80 17.70 -10.40 4.63
CA ARG A 80 17.39 -9.23 5.48
C ARG A 80 17.86 -7.91 4.85
N ARG A 81 18.93 -7.94 4.05
CA ARG A 81 19.54 -6.76 3.44
C ARG A 81 19.85 -7.02 1.97
N VAL A 82 19.39 -6.13 1.10
CA VAL A 82 19.68 -6.12 -0.34
C VAL A 82 20.34 -4.80 -0.70
N ARG A 83 21.50 -4.83 -1.37
CA ARG A 83 22.29 -3.61 -1.70
C ARG A 83 22.45 -2.64 -0.53
N ARG A 84 22.81 -3.19 0.64
CA ARG A 84 22.99 -2.46 1.93
C ARG A 84 21.72 -1.83 2.53
N ARG A 85 20.55 -2.01 1.92
CA ARG A 85 19.26 -1.57 2.44
C ARG A 85 18.53 -2.72 3.10
N ASP A 86 18.08 -2.53 4.34
CA ASP A 86 17.25 -3.54 5.01
C ASP A 86 15.92 -3.68 4.25
N VAL A 87 15.38 -4.89 4.16
CA VAL A 87 14.13 -5.19 3.43
C VAL A 87 13.06 -5.59 4.44
N THR A 88 11.87 -5.01 4.29
CA THR A 88 10.69 -5.36 5.09
C THR A 88 9.53 -5.66 4.17
N ILE A 89 8.92 -6.83 4.36
CA ILE A 89 7.83 -7.32 3.54
C ILE A 89 6.57 -7.39 4.40
N TYR A 90 5.56 -6.64 4.00
CA TYR A 90 4.22 -6.74 4.53
C TYR A 90 3.40 -7.72 3.69
N GLU A 91 2.86 -8.75 4.33
CA GLU A 91 1.91 -9.66 3.69
C GLU A 91 0.48 -9.17 3.88
N SER A 92 -0.26 -9.09 2.78
CA SER A 92 -1.66 -8.68 2.78
C SER A 92 -2.51 -9.72 2.05
N LYS A 93 -3.71 -10.00 2.57
CA LYS A 93 -4.69 -10.85 1.86
C LYS A 93 -5.14 -10.24 0.53
N THR A 94 -5.05 -8.91 0.40
CA THR A 94 -5.38 -8.19 -0.83
C THR A 94 -4.09 -7.63 -1.42
N ALA A 95 -3.77 -8.03 -2.64
CA ALA A 95 -2.76 -7.35 -3.45
C ALA A 95 -3.24 -5.92 -3.74
N GLY A 96 -2.40 -4.92 -3.47
CA GLY A 96 -2.70 -3.54 -3.85
C GLY A 96 -2.35 -3.26 -5.31
N ALA A 97 -2.86 -2.15 -5.84
CA ALA A 97 -2.52 -1.70 -7.18
C ALA A 97 -1.09 -1.14 -7.26
N PHE A 98 -0.37 -1.49 -8.31
CA PHE A 98 0.98 -0.98 -8.59
C PHE A 98 1.11 -0.62 -10.07
N MET A 99 2.14 0.17 -10.39
CA MET A 99 2.57 0.48 -11.74
C MET A 99 4.02 0.03 -11.96
N THR A 100 4.36 -0.23 -13.21
CA THR A 100 5.71 -0.58 -13.64
C THR A 100 6.33 0.58 -14.41
N ASN A 101 7.62 0.82 -14.19
CA ASN A 101 8.37 1.82 -14.95
C ASN A 101 9.14 1.15 -16.09
N ARG A 102 8.99 1.67 -17.31
CA ARG A 102 9.73 1.16 -18.48
C ARG A 102 11.23 1.20 -18.22
N GLY A 103 11.91 0.10 -18.51
CA GLY A 103 13.37 -0.02 -18.34
C GLY A 103 13.83 -0.42 -16.93
N THR A 104 12.91 -0.70 -16.00
CA THR A 104 13.21 -1.26 -14.67
C THR A 104 12.24 -2.37 -14.33
N ASP A 105 12.61 -3.27 -13.42
CA ASP A 105 11.71 -4.29 -12.86
C ASP A 105 10.91 -3.77 -11.65
N ILE A 106 11.08 -2.49 -11.30
CA ILE A 106 10.42 -1.87 -10.16
C ILE A 106 8.90 -1.85 -10.40
N ARG A 107 8.18 -2.49 -9.48
CA ARG A 107 6.74 -2.30 -9.27
C ARG A 107 6.56 -1.34 -8.09
N LEU A 108 5.93 -0.20 -8.34
CA LEU A 108 5.67 0.84 -7.33
C LEU A 108 4.16 0.95 -7.09
N SER A 109 3.71 0.99 -5.84
CA SER A 109 2.30 1.25 -5.53
C SER A 109 1.82 2.52 -6.22
N THR A 110 0.63 2.49 -6.81
CA THR A 110 0.05 3.72 -7.39
C THR A 110 -0.12 4.78 -6.31
N VAL A 111 -0.21 6.07 -6.68
CA VAL A 111 -0.37 7.13 -5.69
C VAL A 111 -1.62 6.92 -4.83
N GLY A 112 -2.77 6.61 -5.43
CA GLY A 112 -4.00 6.28 -4.72
C GLY A 112 -3.87 5.04 -3.81
N GLN A 113 -3.18 3.98 -4.27
CA GLN A 113 -2.90 2.82 -3.42
C GLN A 113 -2.01 3.20 -2.24
N THR A 114 -1.04 4.10 -2.44
CA THR A 114 -0.14 4.58 -1.40
C THR A 114 -0.91 5.32 -0.30
N PHE A 115 -1.86 6.18 -0.66
CA PHE A 115 -2.78 6.80 0.30
C PHE A 115 -3.65 5.77 1.04
N LEU A 116 -4.17 4.77 0.33
CA LEU A 116 -4.94 3.67 0.95
C LEU A 116 -4.07 2.87 1.96
N ASP A 117 -2.83 2.56 1.59
CA ASP A 117 -1.87 1.84 2.43
C ASP A 117 -1.60 2.62 3.74
N MET A 118 -1.47 3.95 3.67
CA MET A 118 -1.33 4.81 4.86
C MET A 118 -2.48 4.64 5.86
N LEU A 119 -3.73 4.50 5.38
CA LEU A 119 -4.89 4.29 6.26
C LEU A 119 -4.97 2.88 6.82
N GLN A 120 -4.43 1.89 6.11
CA GLN A 120 -4.42 0.50 6.55
C GLN A 120 -3.33 0.23 7.57
N ARG A 121 -2.12 0.71 7.31
CA ARG A 121 -0.90 0.45 8.07
C ARG A 121 -0.10 1.74 8.31
N PRO A 122 -0.67 2.69 9.08
CA PRO A 122 0.02 3.94 9.35
C PRO A 122 1.36 3.71 10.07
N ASP A 123 1.51 2.63 10.84
CA ASP A 123 2.77 2.23 11.47
C ASP A 123 3.90 1.97 10.47
N LEU A 124 3.58 1.50 9.26
CA LEU A 124 4.54 1.33 8.16
C LEU A 124 4.77 2.63 7.37
N CYS A 125 4.00 3.68 7.67
CA CYS A 125 4.02 4.99 7.03
C CYS A 125 4.42 6.11 8.00
N GLY A 126 5.12 5.80 9.09
CA GLY A 126 5.61 6.81 10.04
C GLY A 126 4.63 7.24 11.14
N GLY A 127 3.51 6.53 11.28
CA GLY A 127 2.47 6.75 12.29
C GLY A 127 1.31 7.61 11.79
N MET A 128 0.15 7.51 12.44
CA MET A 128 -1.07 8.18 11.95
C MET A 128 -0.96 9.70 11.97
N SER A 129 -0.22 10.30 12.90
CA SER A 129 0.05 11.74 12.88
C SER A 129 0.73 12.16 11.57
N HIS A 130 1.77 11.44 11.14
CA HIS A 130 2.46 11.75 9.90
C HIS A 130 1.56 11.54 8.68
N VAL A 131 0.77 10.47 8.69
CA VAL A 131 -0.23 10.22 7.64
C VAL A 131 -1.19 11.40 7.52
N LEU A 132 -1.70 11.94 8.63
CA LEU A 132 -2.60 13.08 8.60
C LEU A 132 -1.95 14.35 8.04
N ASP A 133 -0.68 14.59 8.33
CA ASP A 133 0.07 15.72 7.77
C ASP A 133 0.23 15.58 6.25
N VAL A 134 0.62 14.38 5.79
CA VAL A 134 0.76 14.05 4.36
C VAL A 134 -0.57 14.16 3.62
N TRP A 135 -1.67 13.69 4.21
CA TRP A 135 -3.00 13.85 3.64
C TRP A 135 -3.39 15.33 3.57
N ALA A 136 -3.11 16.13 4.59
CA ALA A 136 -3.43 17.55 4.58
C ALA A 136 -2.70 18.31 3.47
N GLU A 137 -1.43 17.97 3.22
CA GLU A 137 -0.60 18.61 2.20
C GLU A 137 -0.97 18.16 0.78
N HIS A 138 -1.17 16.85 0.56
CA HIS A 138 -1.19 16.29 -0.79
C HIS A 138 -2.56 15.78 -1.25
N ALA A 139 -3.52 15.51 -0.35
CA ALA A 139 -4.84 15.02 -0.76
C ALA A 139 -5.60 15.97 -1.69
N PRO A 140 -5.53 17.32 -1.56
CA PRO A 140 -6.15 18.22 -2.53
C PRO A 140 -5.66 18.00 -3.97
N THR A 141 -4.37 17.68 -4.14
CA THR A 141 -3.77 17.44 -5.46
C THR A 141 -4.15 16.08 -6.05
N PHE A 142 -4.28 15.05 -5.21
CA PHE A 142 -4.54 13.66 -5.64
C PHE A 142 -5.97 13.20 -5.33
N LEU A 143 -6.92 14.13 -5.22
CA LEU A 143 -8.27 13.84 -4.73
C LEU A 143 -8.96 12.76 -5.57
N ASP A 144 -8.83 12.81 -6.89
CA ASP A 144 -9.48 11.88 -7.81
C ASP A 144 -8.85 10.48 -7.73
N GLU A 145 -7.52 10.36 -7.65
CA GLU A 145 -6.81 9.09 -7.49
C GLU A 145 -7.11 8.45 -6.13
N ILE A 146 -7.16 9.26 -5.07
CA ILE A 146 -7.55 8.82 -3.73
C ILE A 146 -9.00 8.34 -3.76
N ALA A 147 -9.92 9.15 -4.28
CA ALA A 147 -11.34 8.82 -4.30
C ALA A 147 -11.63 7.57 -5.12
N SER A 148 -11.06 7.45 -6.32
CA SER A 148 -11.23 6.26 -7.17
C SER A 148 -10.68 4.99 -6.51
N THR A 149 -9.50 5.07 -5.88
CA THR A 149 -8.88 3.91 -5.23
C THR A 149 -9.65 3.48 -3.98
N ILE A 150 -10.06 4.43 -3.13
CA ILE A 150 -10.81 4.14 -1.92
C ILE A 150 -12.23 3.65 -2.25
N ASP A 151 -12.86 4.12 -3.33
CA ASP A 151 -14.21 3.65 -3.68
C ASP A 151 -14.23 2.16 -4.04
N GLN A 152 -13.16 1.66 -4.65
CA GLN A 152 -13.00 0.26 -5.04
C GLN A 152 -12.71 -0.68 -3.85
N THR A 153 -12.34 -0.16 -2.68
CA THR A 153 -12.07 -1.01 -1.53
C THR A 153 -13.35 -1.59 -0.94
N PRO A 154 -13.42 -2.90 -0.62
CA PRO A 154 -14.57 -3.47 0.07
C PRO A 154 -14.60 -3.10 1.57
N LYS A 155 -13.51 -2.52 2.11
CA LYS A 155 -13.36 -2.23 3.54
C LYS A 155 -14.05 -0.92 3.91
N ALA A 156 -15.30 -1.00 4.38
CA ALA A 156 -16.08 0.15 4.85
C ALA A 156 -15.34 1.05 5.86
N LEU A 157 -14.54 0.47 6.76
CA LEU A 157 -13.76 1.24 7.74
C LEU A 157 -12.72 2.16 7.06
N ILE A 158 -12.10 1.72 5.96
CA ILE A 158 -11.14 2.55 5.22
C ILE A 158 -11.86 3.72 4.56
N LYS A 159 -13.06 3.49 4.00
CA LYS A 159 -13.91 4.56 3.47
C LYS A 159 -14.26 5.59 4.53
N SER A 160 -14.60 5.16 5.75
CA SER A 160 -14.87 6.11 6.85
C SER A 160 -13.65 6.89 7.31
N ARG A 161 -12.47 6.28 7.36
CA ARG A 161 -11.21 6.99 7.68
C ARG A 161 -10.91 8.06 6.64
N ALA A 162 -10.96 7.68 5.36
CA ALA A 162 -10.72 8.60 4.25
C ALA A 162 -11.76 9.73 4.23
N GLY A 163 -13.04 9.38 4.40
CA GLY A 163 -14.15 10.33 4.45
C GLY A 163 -13.99 11.38 5.54
N TYR A 164 -13.71 10.96 6.77
CA TYR A 164 -13.43 11.88 7.88
C TYR A 164 -12.28 12.84 7.56
N ILE A 165 -11.16 12.31 7.04
CA ILE A 165 -9.99 13.13 6.72
C ILE A 165 -10.32 14.12 5.60
N LEU A 166 -10.91 13.67 4.50
CA LEU A 166 -11.17 14.52 3.34
C LEU A 166 -12.24 15.56 3.64
N GLU A 167 -13.38 15.16 4.22
CA GLU A 167 -14.52 16.05 4.42
C GLU A 167 -14.39 16.88 5.71
N GLU A 168 -14.38 16.25 6.88
CA GLU A 168 -14.47 16.98 8.15
C GLU A 168 -13.17 17.69 8.53
N ARG A 169 -12.00 17.10 8.22
CA ARG A 169 -10.70 17.68 8.57
C ARG A 169 -10.18 18.65 7.50
N LEU A 170 -10.37 18.34 6.22
CA LEU A 170 -9.79 19.12 5.11
C LEU A 170 -10.81 19.94 4.32
N GLY A 171 -12.12 19.75 4.51
CA GLY A 171 -13.16 20.48 3.76
C GLY A 171 -13.19 20.16 2.27
N LEU A 172 -12.68 19.00 1.86
CA LEU A 172 -12.69 18.52 0.48
C LEU A 172 -13.98 17.75 0.19
N HIS A 173 -14.51 17.97 -1.00
CA HIS A 173 -15.75 17.34 -1.45
C HIS A 173 -15.52 16.57 -2.75
N HIS A 174 -16.09 15.37 -2.83
CA HIS A 174 -16.08 14.55 -4.03
C HIS A 174 -17.32 13.64 -4.04
N PRO A 175 -17.99 13.39 -5.17
CA PRO A 175 -19.22 12.59 -5.21
C PRO A 175 -19.08 11.19 -4.60
N CYS A 176 -17.90 10.56 -4.69
CA CYS A 176 -17.65 9.27 -4.03
C CYS A 176 -17.70 9.38 -2.50
N ILE A 177 -17.15 10.45 -1.93
CA ILE A 177 -17.08 10.66 -0.47
C ILE A 177 -18.50 10.70 0.10
N GLU A 178 -19.42 11.44 -0.53
CA GLU A 178 -20.82 11.47 -0.10
C GLU A 178 -21.46 10.08 -0.07
N ARG A 179 -21.21 9.25 -1.07
CA ARG A 179 -21.71 7.86 -1.11
C ARG A 179 -21.13 7.01 0.00
N TRP A 180 -19.93 7.31 0.49
CA TRP A 180 -19.28 6.50 1.52
C TRP A 180 -19.95 6.58 2.89
N LYS A 181 -20.68 7.68 3.17
CA LYS A 181 -21.44 7.86 4.41
C LYS A 181 -22.43 6.71 4.65
N ALA A 182 -22.98 6.14 3.58
CA ALA A 182 -23.88 4.99 3.64
C ALA A 182 -23.25 3.71 4.25
N PHE A 183 -21.91 3.60 4.27
CA PHE A 183 -21.20 2.48 4.89
C PHE A 183 -20.80 2.74 6.35
N GLY A 184 -21.21 3.89 6.90
CA GLY A 184 -21.05 4.21 8.33
C GLY A 184 -21.89 3.27 9.19
N GLN A 185 -21.24 2.62 10.14
CA GLN A 185 -21.90 1.81 11.19
C GLN A 185 -21.15 2.04 12.49
N ARG A 186 -21.83 2.10 13.64
CA ARG A 186 -21.15 2.26 14.93
C ARG A 186 -20.45 0.96 15.36
N GLY A 187 -19.31 1.07 16.04
CA GLY A 187 -18.63 -0.07 16.66
C GLY A 187 -17.29 0.30 17.29
N GLY A 188 -16.94 -0.32 18.42
CA GLY A 188 -15.71 0.00 19.17
C GLY A 188 -14.40 -0.29 18.44
N SER A 189 -14.43 -1.08 17.36
CA SER A 189 -13.27 -1.34 16.49
C SER A 189 -13.02 -0.24 15.45
N ARG A 190 -13.92 0.73 15.31
CA ARG A 190 -13.84 1.79 14.30
C ARG A 190 -12.99 2.96 14.80
N LYS A 191 -11.69 2.79 14.65
CA LYS A 191 -10.68 3.76 15.07
C LYS A 191 -10.10 4.47 13.86
N LEU A 192 -9.86 5.78 13.96
CA LEU A 192 -9.06 6.51 12.98
C LEU A 192 -7.66 5.90 12.94
N ASP A 193 -6.94 5.87 14.06
CA ASP A 193 -5.67 5.17 14.20
C ASP A 193 -5.89 3.69 14.60
N PRO A 194 -5.61 2.71 13.73
CA PRO A 194 -5.71 1.30 14.08
C PRO A 194 -4.76 0.88 15.22
N THR A 195 -3.67 1.61 15.44
CA THR A 195 -2.56 1.24 16.34
C THR A 195 -2.75 1.73 17.78
N ARG A 196 -3.72 2.61 18.03
CA ARG A 196 -4.03 3.18 19.35
C ARG A 196 -5.34 2.65 19.89
N ASP A 197 -5.56 2.81 21.19
CA ASP A 197 -6.84 2.47 21.81
C ASP A 197 -7.96 3.41 21.39
N PHE A 198 -9.21 3.00 21.63
CA PHE A 198 -10.38 3.81 21.31
C PHE A 198 -10.43 5.06 22.19
N ALA A 199 -10.73 6.22 21.59
CA ALA A 199 -10.95 7.49 22.29
C ALA A 199 -12.44 7.83 22.34
N PRO A 200 -12.93 8.50 23.41
CA PRO A 200 -14.34 8.86 23.56
C PRO A 200 -14.81 9.94 22.58
N VAL A 201 -13.88 10.67 21.95
CA VAL A 201 -14.18 11.64 20.89
C VAL A 201 -14.35 10.89 19.57
N PHE A 202 -15.44 11.15 18.86
CA PHE A 202 -15.77 10.47 17.60
C PHE A 202 -16.41 11.43 16.60
N SER A 203 -16.27 11.13 15.31
CA SER A 203 -17.05 11.76 14.25
C SER A 203 -18.43 11.10 14.17
N GLU A 204 -19.49 11.90 14.31
CA GLU A 204 -20.87 11.40 14.21
C GLU A 204 -21.21 10.97 12.78
N THR A 205 -20.77 11.74 11.79
CA THR A 205 -21.00 11.50 10.36
C THR A 205 -20.32 10.20 9.91
N TRP A 206 -19.05 10.03 10.28
CA TRP A 206 -18.23 8.93 9.78
C TRP A 206 -18.21 7.71 10.70
N MET A 207 -18.77 7.84 11.91
CA MET A 207 -18.87 6.79 12.93
C MET A 207 -17.50 6.16 13.24
N ILE A 208 -16.49 7.01 13.44
CA ILE A 208 -15.12 6.59 13.81
C ILE A 208 -14.63 7.36 15.03
N SER A 209 -13.88 6.69 15.90
CA SER A 209 -13.15 7.30 17.00
C SER A 209 -11.97 8.11 16.50
N LEU A 210 -11.77 9.31 17.05
CA LEU A 210 -10.71 10.25 16.69
C LEU A 210 -9.52 10.07 17.64
N ASN A 211 -8.92 8.88 17.60
CA ASN A 211 -7.91 8.40 18.55
C ASN A 211 -6.45 8.65 18.11
N VAL A 212 -6.16 9.87 17.67
CA VAL A 212 -4.85 10.30 17.12
C VAL A 212 -4.13 11.30 18.00
#